data_AF-A0A920TK65-F1
#
_entry.id   AF-A0A920TK65-F1
#
_cell.length_a   1.000
_cell.length_b   1.000
_cell.length_c   1.000
_cell.angle_alpha   90.00
_cell.angle_beta   90.00
_cell.angle_gamma   90.00
#
_symmetry.space_group_name_H-M   'P 1'
#
loop_
_entity.id
_entity.type
_entity.pdbx_description
1 polymer ?
#
loop_
_entity_poly.entity_id
_entity_poly.type
_entity_poly.pdbx_seq_one_letter_code
_entity_poly.pdbx_strand_id
1 'polypeptide(L)'
;MPICLDLNDPDGNLKKLMRLYLMIHCDHEGGNASAFTSLTLVQLSLIYIMLFWWIKALAGPLHGLANQECLKFVLEIRESLAGLLPGMNWTLCWDRLRKEELFLDMVMPYCVVLIHDYRFYKFW
;
A
#
# COMPACT_ATOMS: atom_id res chain seq x y z
N MET A 1 2.67 -11.92 17.08
CA MET A 1 2.09 -12.64 15.93
C MET A 1 3.12 -12.67 14.81
N PRO A 2 3.83 -13.78 14.57
CA PRO A 2 4.91 -13.79 13.61
C PRO A 2 4.36 -14.22 12.23
N ILE A 3 4.09 -13.23 11.38
CA ILE A 3 3.50 -13.39 10.04
C ILE A 3 4.40 -14.15 9.03
N CYS A 4 5.60 -14.61 9.41
CA CYS A 4 6.57 -15.20 8.48
C CYS A 4 7.37 -16.41 9.01
N LEU A 5 6.90 -17.14 10.02
CA LEU A 5 7.72 -18.25 10.57
C LEU A 5 7.83 -19.47 9.64
N ASP A 6 6.86 -19.71 8.77
CA ASP A 6 6.80 -20.93 7.95
C ASP A 6 7.22 -20.73 6.48
N LEU A 7 7.65 -19.52 6.10
CA LEU A 7 8.16 -19.26 4.76
C LEU A 7 9.64 -19.64 4.66
N ASN A 8 9.99 -20.42 3.64
CA ASN A 8 11.37 -20.78 3.34
C ASN A 8 12.16 -19.51 2.96
N ASP A 9 13.08 -19.09 3.83
CA ASP A 9 13.87 -17.86 3.71
C ASP A 9 15.36 -18.21 3.94
N PRO A 10 16.02 -18.86 2.96
CA PRO A 10 17.40 -19.35 3.11
C PRO A 10 18.40 -18.23 3.35
N ASP A 11 18.16 -17.04 2.79
CA ASP A 11 19.06 -15.87 2.89
C ASP A 11 18.67 -14.92 4.04
N GLY A 12 17.53 -15.16 4.71
CA GLY A 12 17.01 -14.29 5.78
C GLY A 12 16.50 -12.93 5.29
N ASN A 13 16.46 -12.70 3.98
CA ASN A 13 16.12 -11.42 3.37
C ASN A 13 14.63 -11.14 3.46
N LEU A 14 13.78 -12.16 3.36
CA LEU A 14 12.34 -12.00 3.50
C LEU A 14 11.98 -11.51 4.90
N LYS A 15 12.60 -12.08 5.95
CA LYS A 15 12.41 -11.63 7.33
C LYS A 15 12.87 -10.18 7.54
N LYS A 16 13.97 -9.76 6.93
CA LYS A 16 14.45 -8.36 7.00
C LYS A 16 13.48 -7.40 6.30
N LEU A 17 13.04 -7.76 5.09
CA LEU A 17 12.05 -6.98 4.35
C LEU A 17 10.75 -6.83 5.14
N MET A 18 10.24 -7.92 5.72
CA MET A 18 9.00 -7.89 6.49
C MET A 18 9.11 -7.05 7.76
N ARG A 19 10.26 -7.08 8.45
CA ARG A 19 10.53 -6.20 9.58
C ARG A 19 10.51 -4.73 9.16
N LEU A 20 11.20 -4.39 8.07
CA LEU A 20 11.20 -3.02 7.54
C LEU A 20 9.79 -2.59 7.13
N TYR A 21 9.07 -3.42 6.37
CA TYR A 21 7.72 -3.17 5.89
C TYR A 21 6.75 -2.89 7.05
N LEU A 22 6.75 -3.75 8.07
CA LEU A 22 5.91 -3.56 9.26
C LEU A 22 6.30 -2.32 10.06
N MET A 23 7.60 -2.02 10.17
CA MET A 23 8.09 -0.86 10.91
C MET A 23 7.68 0.46 10.24
N ILE A 24 7.77 0.59 8.91
CA ILE A 24 7.44 1.86 8.25
C ILE A 24 5.94 2.08 8.02
N HIS A 25 5.11 1.03 8.19
CA HIS A 25 3.65 1.10 8.11
C HIS A 25 2.98 1.03 9.50
N CYS A 26 3.73 1.03 10.60
CA CYS A 26 3.16 0.84 11.93
C CYS A 26 2.29 2.01 12.38
N ASP A 27 2.63 3.22 11.94
CA ASP A 27 1.90 4.44 12.23
C ASP A 27 2.05 5.46 11.10
N HIS A 28 0.99 6.23 10.88
CA HIS A 28 0.95 7.33 9.94
C HIS A 28 -0.06 8.38 10.43
N GLU A 29 0.15 8.78 11.69
CA GLU A 29 -0.68 9.71 12.46
C GLU A 29 -2.14 9.23 12.61
N GLY A 30 -3.00 10.07 13.20
CA GLY A 30 -4.39 9.71 13.54
C GLY A 30 -5.41 9.93 12.42
N GLY A 31 -5.04 10.60 11.32
CA GLY A 31 -5.99 11.04 10.28
C GLY A 31 -6.36 9.97 9.25
N ASN A 32 -5.60 8.87 9.17
CA ASN A 32 -5.92 7.78 8.25
C ASN A 32 -7.16 7.00 8.73
N ALA A 33 -7.94 6.45 7.80
CA ALA A 33 -9.24 5.85 8.09
C ALA A 33 -9.17 4.76 9.16
N SER A 34 -8.10 3.95 9.16
CA SER A 34 -7.88 2.91 10.15
C SER A 34 -7.60 3.48 11.54
N ALA A 35 -6.64 4.40 11.71
CA ALA A 35 -6.30 4.99 13.00
C ALA A 35 -7.47 5.82 13.57
N PHE A 36 -8.15 6.58 12.73
CA PHE A 36 -9.32 7.36 13.12
C PHE A 36 -10.47 6.46 13.61
N THR A 37 -10.74 5.36 12.92
CA THR A 37 -11.76 4.37 13.34
C THR A 37 -11.43 3.75 14.70
N SER A 38 -10.15 3.49 14.98
CA SER A 38 -9.75 3.01 16.31
C SER A 38 -9.96 4.07 17.40
N LEU A 39 -9.62 5.34 17.12
CA LEU A 39 -9.76 6.43 18.08
C LEU A 39 -11.22 6.69 18.45
N THR A 40 -12.15 6.64 17.49
CA THR A 40 -13.58 6.86 17.76
C THR A 40 -14.22 5.75 18.60
N LEU A 41 -13.61 4.56 18.64
CA LEU A 41 -14.11 3.40 19.37
C LEU A 41 -13.50 3.25 20.77
N VAL A 42 -12.50 4.05 21.13
CA VAL A 42 -11.70 3.91 22.36
C VAL A 42 -12.52 4.05 23.65
N GLN A 43 -13.67 4.74 23.60
CA GLN A 43 -14.50 5.03 24.76
C GLN A 43 -15.36 3.85 25.26
N LEU A 44 -15.59 2.83 24.44
CA LEU A 44 -16.59 1.80 24.76
C LEU A 44 -16.17 0.36 24.38
N SER A 45 -15.11 0.19 23.60
CA SER A 45 -14.81 -1.10 22.98
C SER A 45 -13.62 -1.81 23.62
N LEU A 46 -13.77 -3.12 23.82
CA LEU A 46 -12.64 -4.00 24.10
C LEU A 46 -11.65 -3.94 22.91
N ILE A 47 -10.36 -4.16 23.19
CA ILE A 47 -9.29 -4.07 22.19
C ILE A 47 -9.57 -4.90 20.93
N TYR A 48 -10.25 -6.05 21.06
CA TYR A 48 -10.63 -6.91 19.94
C TYR A 48 -11.66 -6.28 19.00
N ILE A 49 -12.64 -5.56 19.54
CA ILE A 49 -13.67 -4.88 18.75
C ILE A 49 -13.04 -3.71 18.01
N MET A 50 -12.20 -2.93 18.70
CA MET A 50 -11.45 -1.83 18.09
C MET A 50 -10.57 -2.35 16.93
N LEU A 51 -9.87 -3.47 17.14
CA LEU A 51 -9.04 -4.09 16.10
C LEU A 51 -9.87 -4.60 14.91
N PHE A 52 -11.03 -5.20 15.16
CA PHE A 52 -11.91 -5.67 14.09
C PHE A 52 -12.37 -4.54 13.17
N TRP A 53 -12.80 -3.41 13.74
CA TRP A 53 -13.21 -2.24 12.97
C TRP A 53 -12.03 -1.54 12.29
N TRP A 54 -10.86 -1.51 12.93
CA TRP A 54 -9.61 -1.05 12.32
C TRP A 54 -9.26 -1.84 11.05
N ILE A 55 -9.30 -3.18 11.10
CA ILE A 55 -9.06 -4.04 9.93
C ILE A 55 -10.12 -3.81 8.85
N LYS A 56 -11.40 -3.61 9.23
CA LYS A 56 -12.46 -3.31 8.26
C LYS A 56 -12.25 -1.98 7.54
N ALA A 57 -11.84 -0.94 8.26
CA ALA A 57 -11.50 0.34 7.65
C ALA A 57 -10.28 0.21 6.72
N LEU A 58 -9.28 -0.60 7.10
CA LEU A 58 -8.14 -0.93 6.26
C LEU A 58 -8.54 -1.67 4.99
N ALA A 59 -9.48 -2.62 5.06
CA ALA A 59 -9.96 -3.38 3.89
C ALA A 59 -10.77 -2.54 2.88
N GLY A 60 -11.02 -1.25 3.16
CA GLY A 60 -11.70 -0.35 2.24
C GLY A 60 -10.93 -0.17 0.92
N PRO A 61 -11.62 -0.04 -0.23
CA PRO A 61 -10.99 -0.02 -1.54
C PRO A 61 -10.08 1.18 -1.78
N LEU A 62 -10.31 2.29 -1.07
CA LEU A 62 -9.51 3.52 -1.14
C LEU A 62 -8.39 3.60 -0.10
N HIS A 63 -8.25 2.60 0.79
CA HIS A 63 -7.28 2.67 1.89
C HIS A 63 -6.27 1.51 1.85
N GLY A 64 -6.72 0.26 1.83
CA GLY A 64 -5.80 -0.89 1.92
C GLY A 64 -5.44 -1.59 0.61
N LEU A 65 -6.14 -1.28 -0.49
CA LEU A 65 -5.93 -1.97 -1.78
C LEU A 65 -4.83 -1.35 -2.65
N ALA A 66 -4.34 -0.17 -2.29
CA ALA A 66 -3.34 0.59 -3.02
C ALA A 66 -2.16 -0.27 -3.52
N ASN A 67 -1.55 -1.04 -2.62
CA ASN A 67 -0.37 -1.86 -2.94
C ASN A 67 -0.71 -2.99 -3.94
N GLN A 68 -1.90 -3.58 -3.86
CA GLN A 68 -2.31 -4.66 -4.77
C GLN A 68 -2.62 -4.11 -6.16
N GLU A 69 -3.35 -2.99 -6.25
CA GLU A 69 -3.65 -2.34 -7.53
C GLU A 69 -2.39 -1.79 -8.19
N CYS A 70 -1.46 -1.26 -7.40
CA CYS A 70 -0.15 -0.82 -7.90
C CYS A 70 0.64 -1.99 -8.53
N LEU A 71 0.70 -3.13 -7.84
CA LEU A 71 1.35 -4.32 -8.38
C LEU A 71 0.69 -4.80 -9.67
N LYS A 72 -0.65 -4.87 -9.72
CA LYS A 72 -1.38 -5.25 -10.94
C LYS A 72 -1.02 -4.36 -12.12
N PHE A 73 -1.01 -3.04 -11.93
CA PHE A 73 -0.66 -2.10 -12.99
C PHE A 73 0.79 -2.24 -13.47
N VAL A 74 1.75 -2.42 -12.56
CA VAL A 74 3.16 -2.64 -12.95
C VAL A 74 3.29 -3.92 -13.79
N LEU A 75 2.56 -4.98 -13.43
CA LEU A 75 2.55 -6.23 -14.19
C LEU A 75 1.89 -6.06 -15.56
N GLU A 76 0.81 -5.29 -15.67
CA GLU A 76 0.17 -4.96 -16.95
C GLU A 76 1.09 -4.13 -17.86
N ILE A 77 1.83 -3.16 -17.31
CA ILE A 77 2.85 -2.42 -18.06
C ILE A 77 3.89 -3.40 -18.59
N ARG A 78 4.42 -4.28 -17.74
CA ARG A 78 5.42 -5.27 -18.14
C ARG A 78 4.91 -6.17 -19.27
N GLU A 79 3.65 -6.61 -19.20
CA GLU A 79 3.02 -7.45 -20.23
C GLU A 79 2.79 -6.70 -21.54
N SER A 80 2.26 -5.46 -21.47
CA SER A 80 2.04 -4.62 -22.64
C SER A 80 3.32 -4.21 -23.37
N LEU A 81 4.45 -4.13 -22.64
CA LEU A 81 5.77 -3.86 -23.22
C LEU A 81 6.49 -5.13 -23.73
N ALA A 82 5.87 -6.32 -23.63
CA ALA A 82 6.39 -7.59 -24.12
C ALA A 82 7.86 -7.92 -23.74
N GLY A 83 8.37 -7.35 -22.64
CA GLY A 83 9.75 -7.55 -22.19
C GLY A 83 10.85 -6.83 -22.99
N LEU A 84 10.52 -5.90 -23.90
CA LEU A 84 11.51 -5.12 -24.66
C LEU A 84 11.80 -3.76 -23.98
N LEU A 85 13.09 -3.43 -23.82
CA LEU A 85 13.60 -2.11 -23.35
C LEU A 85 13.48 -1.04 -24.46
N PRO A 86 13.62 0.27 -24.15
CA PRO A 86 12.62 1.17 -23.61
C PRO A 86 12.30 2.28 -24.64
N GLY A 87 11.15 2.19 -25.29
CA GLY A 87 10.44 3.40 -25.72
C GLY A 87 9.36 3.62 -24.69
N MET A 88 9.44 4.66 -23.86
CA MET A 88 8.40 4.98 -22.89
C MET A 88 7.09 5.24 -23.64
N ASN A 89 6.32 4.18 -23.87
CA ASN A 89 5.01 4.32 -24.46
C ASN A 89 4.03 4.63 -23.34
N TRP A 90 3.90 5.92 -23.05
CA TRP A 90 2.99 6.43 -22.03
C TRP A 90 1.52 6.21 -22.37
N THR A 91 1.19 5.61 -23.53
CA THR A 91 -0.19 5.37 -23.96
C THR A 91 -1.01 4.68 -22.90
N LEU A 92 -0.49 3.65 -22.23
CA LEU A 92 -1.21 2.94 -21.17
C LEU A 92 -1.54 3.86 -19.99
N CYS A 93 -0.58 4.70 -19.56
CA CYS A 93 -0.81 5.69 -18.50
C CYS A 93 -1.83 6.74 -18.93
N TRP A 94 -1.71 7.25 -20.15
CA TRP A 94 -2.63 8.24 -20.72
C TRP A 94 -4.03 7.68 -20.94
N ASP A 95 -4.17 6.41 -21.34
CA ASP A 95 -5.43 5.72 -21.51
C ASP A 95 -6.16 5.56 -20.18
N ARG A 96 -5.45 5.15 -19.12
CA ARG A 96 -6.03 5.07 -17.78
C ARG A 96 -6.40 6.43 -17.21
N LEU A 97 -5.58 7.46 -17.43
CA LEU A 97 -5.90 8.83 -17.04
C LEU A 97 -7.21 9.30 -17.71
N ARG A 98 -7.35 9.07 -19.03
CA ARG A 98 -8.56 9.43 -19.79
C ARG A 98 -9.80 8.66 -19.35
N LYS A 99 -9.64 7.45 -18.82
CA LYS A 99 -10.73 6.62 -18.31
C LYS A 99 -11.08 6.91 -16.86
N GLU A 100 -10.37 7.83 -16.19
CA GLU A 100 -10.51 8.09 -14.74
C GLU A 100 -10.23 6.84 -13.88
N GLU A 101 -9.52 5.85 -14.44
CA GLU A 101 -9.11 4.60 -13.79
C GLU A 101 -7.75 4.72 -13.09
N LEU A 102 -7.20 5.94 -13.06
CA LEU A 102 -5.94 6.23 -12.42
C LEU A 102 -6.16 6.20 -10.91
N PHE A 103 -5.84 5.07 -10.29
CA PHE A 103 -5.88 4.95 -8.83
C PHE A 103 -5.00 6.02 -8.20
N LEU A 104 -5.55 6.70 -7.18
CA LEU A 104 -4.95 7.84 -6.48
C LEU A 104 -3.48 7.63 -6.08
N ASP A 105 -3.07 6.41 -5.77
CA ASP A 105 -1.70 6.12 -5.32
C ASP A 105 -0.67 5.92 -6.45
N MET A 106 -1.10 5.80 -7.70
CA MET A 106 -0.18 5.59 -8.84
C MET A 106 0.35 6.89 -9.44
N VAL A 107 -0.39 8.00 -9.27
CA VAL A 107 -0.03 9.32 -9.80
C VAL A 107 -0.01 10.41 -8.71
N MET A 108 -0.11 10.00 -7.43
CA MET A 108 -0.19 10.82 -6.21
C MET A 108 -1.49 11.65 -6.16
N PRO A 109 -2.32 11.40 -5.13
CA PRO A 109 -2.11 12.18 -3.92
C PRO A 109 -2.29 11.37 -2.63
N TYR A 110 -1.35 11.56 -1.70
CA TYR A 110 -1.66 11.34 -0.28
C TYR A 110 -2.59 12.46 0.20
N CYS A 111 -3.48 12.16 1.14
CA CYS A 111 -4.34 13.19 1.75
C CYS A 111 -3.55 14.32 2.45
N VAL A 112 -2.28 14.07 2.79
CA VAL A 112 -1.43 14.98 3.58
C VAL A 112 -0.10 15.28 2.89
N VAL A 113 0.53 14.29 2.27
CA VAL A 113 1.87 14.43 1.71
C VAL A 113 1.79 15.00 0.29
N LEU A 114 2.37 16.19 0.11
CA LEU A 114 2.40 16.93 -1.16
C LEU A 114 3.67 16.70 -1.98
N ILE A 115 4.64 15.97 -1.42
CA ILE A 115 5.93 15.63 -2.02
C ILE A 115 6.12 14.11 -2.05
N HIS A 116 7.27 13.62 -2.50
CA HIS A 116 7.56 12.19 -2.43
C HIS A 116 7.59 11.68 -0.98
N ASP A 117 6.99 10.52 -0.77
CA ASP A 117 6.98 9.84 0.54
C ASP A 117 8.36 9.27 0.87
N TYR A 118 8.90 9.67 2.02
CA TYR A 118 10.21 9.21 2.50
C TYR A 118 10.27 7.69 2.72
N ARG A 119 9.13 7.03 3.01
CA ARG A 119 9.02 5.58 3.19
C ARG A 119 9.35 4.82 1.91
N PHE A 120 9.05 5.40 0.75
CA PHE A 120 9.34 4.79 -0.54
C PHE A 120 10.85 4.62 -0.75
N TYR A 121 11.65 5.62 -0.37
CA TYR A 121 13.11 5.59 -0.51
C TYR A 121 13.81 4.63 0.46
N LYS A 122 13.10 4.03 1.43
CA LYS A 122 13.69 3.04 2.35
C LYS A 122 13.71 1.63 1.79
N PHE A 123 12.96 1.37 0.72
CA PHE A 123 12.96 0.07 0.03
C PHE A 123 14.10 -0.11 -0.99
N TRP A 124 14.83 0.96 -1.30
CA TRP A 124 15.93 1.02 -2.27
C TRP A 124 17.24 1.40 -1.57
#